data_AF-A0AAU3SSC2-F1
#
_entry.id   AF-A0AAU3SSC2-F1
#
_cell.length_a   1.000
_cell.length_b   1.000
_cell.length_c   1.000
_cell.angle_alpha   90.00
_cell.angle_beta   90.00
_cell.angle_gamma   90.00
#
_symmetry.space_group_name_H-M   'P 1'
#
loop_
_entity.id
_entity.type
_entity.pdbx_description
1 polymer ?
#
loop_
_entity_poly.entity_id
_entity_poly.type
_entity_poly.pdbx_seq_one_letter_code
_entity_poly.pdbx_strand_id
1 'polypeptide(L)'
;MCDRERGWSEVPLVKSWQLIAGAAVAGLALSVAAVAAAGPWDSGQRKAERDRAASWGVTGGADHGGGPGSGLLPQAAPSAPGVLGAIGPGVAQGQAAAPAAAGKLAAALKPLLADPALGTLRTASVVDTATGEVLYESGARDAMTPASTVKIVTAAAALAALGPEHRIRTTVVPGAAPGQIVLVGGGDPSLTAKKKSPAGSGGSLVALAADTAQALKAAGTDTVTLGYDDSLYTGPARHPIGVNPNIALVTALTADEGRPDDSTSGPVDRTEDPSRDAARAFRTLLTDRGIKVTGEPARTKPAAGGAAPAQPLATTLSTPVAGLVERMLTNSDNDIAEALARQTALASGQPASFEGAEKAVAARLAALGVDAAGSRFADGSGLNRADKVSAGLLTGLLTKAADPQRPELRPVLTGLPVAGFTGTLRGRNAGTSPAAGLLRAKTGTLTGVNSLSGTVVDSSGRLLAFAFLTANSPGPEGAEKALDKLAAAVATAS
;
A
#
# COMPACT_ATOMS: atom_id res chain seq x y z
N MET A 1 58.27 29.30 50.55
CA MET A 1 58.27 30.56 49.76
C MET A 1 58.00 30.12 48.32
N CYS A 2 56.79 30.27 47.77
CA CYS A 2 56.24 31.49 47.11
C CYS A 2 57.27 32.04 46.09
N ASP A 3 57.02 32.22 44.79
CA ASP A 3 55.84 32.61 44.00
C ASP A 3 56.01 32.17 42.51
N ARG A 4 54.95 31.87 41.74
CA ARG A 4 54.34 32.67 40.62
C ARG A 4 55.36 33.44 39.75
N GLU A 5 55.37 33.39 38.42
CA GLU A 5 54.33 33.79 37.43
C GLU A 5 54.57 33.06 36.08
N ARG A 6 53.60 32.34 35.49
CA ARG A 6 52.63 32.78 34.46
C ARG A 6 53.16 33.69 33.34
N GLY A 7 53.56 33.09 32.23
CA GLY A 7 53.56 33.69 30.89
C GLY A 7 52.72 32.83 29.95
N TRP A 8 51.42 33.10 29.83
CA TRP A 8 50.59 32.59 28.74
C TRP A 8 50.52 33.67 27.68
N SER A 9 51.23 33.42 26.58
CA SER A 9 51.19 34.20 25.36
C SER A 9 49.76 34.33 24.85
N GLU A 10 49.42 35.54 24.42
CA GLU A 10 48.15 35.94 23.85
C GLU A 10 47.72 35.00 22.72
N VAL A 11 46.70 34.17 22.97
CA VAL A 11 45.93 33.52 21.90
C VAL A 11 44.86 34.54 21.49
N PRO A 12 44.80 34.99 20.23
CA PRO A 12 43.78 35.93 19.81
C PRO A 12 42.41 35.29 20.01
N LEU A 13 41.62 35.89 20.90
CA LEU A 13 40.21 35.56 21.10
C LEU A 13 39.49 35.79 19.78
N VAL A 14 39.27 34.71 19.02
CA VAL A 14 38.32 34.71 17.91
C VAL A 14 36.99 35.19 18.49
N LYS A 15 36.55 36.38 18.09
CA LYS A 15 35.36 36.99 18.67
C LYS A 15 34.19 36.05 18.37
N SER A 16 33.34 35.77 19.36
CA SER A 16 32.25 34.77 19.24
C SER A 16 31.36 34.99 18.00
N TRP A 17 31.20 36.23 17.54
CA TRP A 17 30.48 36.54 16.31
C TRP A 17 31.13 35.98 15.03
N GLN A 18 32.46 35.84 14.98
CA GLN A 18 33.18 35.26 13.84
C GLN A 18 32.97 33.75 13.76
N LEU A 19 32.88 33.06 14.90
CA LEU A 19 32.53 31.64 14.96
C LEU A 19 31.06 31.41 14.56
N ILE A 20 30.15 32.27 15.02
CA ILE A 20 28.73 32.22 14.65
C ILE A 20 28.56 32.48 13.14
N ALA A 21 29.23 33.50 12.59
CA ALA A 21 29.20 33.80 11.17
C ALA A 21 29.81 32.66 10.33
N GLY A 22 30.93 32.09 10.76
CA GLY A 22 31.56 30.94 10.10
C GLY A 22 30.66 29.70 10.08
N ALA A 23 30.01 29.39 11.21
CA ALA A 23 29.08 28.27 11.31
C ALA A 23 27.82 28.48 10.45
N ALA A 24 27.29 29.71 10.39
CA ALA A 24 26.13 30.05 9.57
C ALA A 24 26.43 29.91 8.07
N VAL A 25 27.59 30.39 7.61
CA VAL A 25 28.02 30.27 6.21
C VAL A 25 28.28 28.81 5.84
N ALA A 26 28.94 28.04 6.71
CA ALA A 26 29.16 26.60 6.50
C ALA A 26 27.84 25.82 6.43
N GLY A 27 26.89 26.12 7.33
CA GLY A 27 25.55 25.53 7.33
C GLY A 27 24.76 25.87 6.06
N LEU A 28 24.82 27.12 5.60
CA LEU A 28 24.16 27.54 4.37
C LEU A 28 24.77 26.84 3.14
N ALA A 29 26.10 26.74 3.07
CA ALA A 29 26.80 26.06 1.99
C ALA A 29 26.47 24.55 1.94
N LEU A 30 26.43 23.88 3.10
CA LEU A 30 25.99 22.49 3.23
C LEU A 30 24.53 22.31 2.78
N SER A 31 23.65 23.23 3.13
CA SER A 31 22.24 23.20 2.76
C SER A 31 22.06 23.37 1.25
N VAL A 32 22.77 24.32 0.64
CA VAL A 32 22.73 24.56 -0.82
C VAL A 32 23.32 23.37 -1.58
N ALA A 33 24.42 22.78 -1.09
CA ALA A 33 24.98 21.57 -1.69
C ALA A 33 24.05 20.36 -1.57
N ALA A 34 23.37 20.19 -0.43
CA ALA A 34 22.37 19.13 -0.25
C ALA A 34 21.15 19.31 -1.18
N VAL A 35 20.66 20.54 -1.34
CA VAL A 35 19.56 20.86 -2.26
C VAL A 35 20.00 20.67 -3.72
N ALA A 36 21.21 21.09 -4.08
CA ALA A 36 21.76 20.89 -5.42
C ALA A 36 22.00 19.41 -5.75
N ALA A 37 22.47 18.61 -4.78
CA ALA A 37 22.64 17.17 -4.92
C ALA A 37 21.30 16.40 -4.96
N ALA A 38 20.25 16.93 -4.33
CA ALA A 38 18.90 16.38 -4.39
C ALA A 38 18.17 16.66 -5.71
N GLY A 39 18.66 17.61 -6.51
CA GLY A 39 18.09 18.01 -7.80
C GLY A 39 16.78 18.79 -7.68
N PRO A 40 16.30 19.42 -8.78
CA PRO A 40 15.03 20.15 -8.76
C PRO A 40 13.86 19.19 -8.50
N TRP A 41 13.00 19.62 -7.58
CA TRP A 41 11.73 18.98 -7.26
C TRP A 41 10.68 19.40 -8.28
N ASP A 42 10.04 18.44 -8.92
CA ASP A 42 8.89 18.71 -9.78
C ASP A 42 7.80 17.70 -9.44
N SER A 43 6.61 18.18 -9.05
CA SER A 43 5.43 17.35 -8.76
C SER A 43 5.66 16.18 -7.77
N GLY A 44 6.53 16.35 -6.78
CA GLY A 44 6.66 15.41 -5.65
C GLY A 44 7.45 14.12 -5.90
N GLN A 45 8.25 14.04 -6.98
CA GLN A 45 9.23 12.95 -7.20
C GLN A 45 10.60 13.48 -7.63
N ARG A 46 11.69 12.75 -7.34
CA ARG A 46 13.05 13.13 -7.75
C ARG A 46 13.23 12.94 -9.26
N LYS A 47 13.77 13.93 -9.96
CA LYS A 47 14.06 13.86 -11.42
C LYS A 47 14.92 12.64 -11.80
N ALA A 48 15.89 12.28 -10.95
CA ALA A 48 16.73 11.09 -11.13
C ALA A 48 15.94 9.75 -11.04
N GLU A 49 14.82 9.71 -10.31
CA GLU A 49 13.95 8.52 -10.26
C GLU A 49 13.10 8.41 -11.53
N ARG A 50 12.67 9.55 -12.09
CA ARG A 50 11.97 9.60 -13.38
C ARG A 50 12.89 9.17 -14.53
N ASP A 51 14.12 9.66 -14.57
CA ASP A 51 15.11 9.28 -15.61
C ASP A 51 15.51 7.80 -15.48
N ARG A 52 15.58 7.27 -14.25
CA ARG A 52 15.81 5.83 -14.00
C ARG A 52 14.60 4.97 -14.41
N ALA A 53 13.37 5.43 -14.15
CA ALA A 53 12.15 4.77 -14.61
C ALA A 53 12.02 4.83 -16.15
N ALA A 54 12.44 5.92 -16.79
CA ALA A 54 12.47 6.05 -18.24
C ALA A 54 13.55 5.14 -18.87
N SER A 55 14.68 4.92 -18.19
CA SER A 55 15.73 3.99 -18.65
C SER A 55 15.33 2.51 -18.62
N TRP A 56 14.21 2.16 -17.98
CA TRP A 56 13.65 0.81 -17.97
C TRP A 56 12.71 0.50 -19.16
N GLY A 57 12.69 1.35 -20.18
CA GLY A 57 11.78 1.23 -21.32
C GLY A 57 12.45 1.28 -22.69
N VAL A 58 13.43 0.40 -22.98
CA VAL A 58 13.77 0.04 -24.37
C VAL A 58 13.97 -1.47 -24.48
N THR A 59 12.88 -2.23 -24.38
CA THR A 59 12.67 -3.50 -25.11
C THR A 59 11.16 -3.78 -25.13
N GLY A 60 10.42 -3.01 -25.94
CA GLY A 60 9.05 -3.32 -26.30
C GLY A 60 9.03 -3.87 -27.72
N GLY A 61 9.46 -5.12 -27.89
CA GLY A 61 9.19 -5.90 -29.10
C GLY A 61 7.78 -6.46 -28.99
N ALA A 62 6.83 -5.84 -29.70
CA ALA A 62 5.56 -6.47 -30.05
C ALA A 62 5.58 -6.66 -31.56
N ASP A 63 5.79 -7.91 -31.97
CA ASP A 63 5.56 -8.34 -33.34
C ASP A 63 4.08 -8.11 -33.69
N HIS A 64 3.83 -7.21 -34.62
CA HIS A 64 2.58 -7.18 -35.37
C HIS A 64 2.90 -7.61 -36.80
N GLY A 65 2.31 -8.75 -37.19
CA GLY A 65 2.29 -9.24 -38.56
C GLY A 65 1.82 -8.15 -39.53
N GLY A 66 2.48 -8.11 -40.68
CA GLY A 66 2.40 -7.01 -41.62
C GLY A 66 1.09 -6.87 -42.40
N GLY A 67 0.81 -5.63 -42.76
CA GLY A 67 -0.04 -5.19 -43.86
C GLY A 67 0.27 -3.71 -44.16
N PRO A 68 0.56 -3.32 -45.42
CA PRO A 68 1.09 -1.99 -45.72
C PRO A 68 -0.05 -0.98 -45.91
N GLY A 69 -0.02 0.13 -45.18
CA GLY A 69 -0.98 1.21 -45.39
C GLY A 69 -0.73 2.46 -44.55
N SER A 70 -0.33 3.53 -45.23
CA SER A 70 -0.26 4.93 -44.79
C SER A 70 0.67 5.28 -43.61
N GLY A 71 1.83 5.82 -43.95
CA GLY A 71 2.73 6.49 -43.02
C GLY A 71 2.22 7.88 -42.63
N LEU A 72 1.80 8.01 -41.36
CA LEU A 72 1.88 9.25 -40.58
C LEU A 72 2.18 8.84 -39.14
N LEU A 73 3.33 9.28 -38.61
CA LEU A 73 3.67 9.12 -37.19
C LEU A 73 2.62 9.87 -36.34
N PRO A 74 2.11 9.29 -35.24
CA PRO A 74 1.21 10.01 -34.34
C PRO A 74 1.88 11.26 -33.78
N GLN A 75 1.26 12.42 -33.98
CA GLN A 75 1.74 13.69 -33.44
C GLN A 75 1.61 13.69 -31.91
N ALA A 76 2.63 14.19 -31.21
CA ALA A 76 2.62 14.28 -29.75
C ALA A 76 1.39 15.07 -29.27
N ALA A 77 0.68 14.54 -28.28
CA ALA A 77 -0.44 15.23 -27.65
C ALA A 77 0.04 16.58 -27.08
N PRO A 78 -0.72 17.68 -27.26
CA PRO A 78 -0.36 18.96 -26.69
C PRO A 78 -0.23 18.85 -25.17
N SER A 79 0.82 19.44 -24.61
CA SER A 79 1.03 19.49 -23.17
C SER A 79 -0.18 20.14 -22.49
N ALA A 80 -0.75 19.46 -21.49
CA ALA A 80 -1.77 20.06 -20.65
C ALA A 80 -1.21 21.34 -20.00
N PRO A 81 -2.01 22.42 -19.88
CA PRO A 81 -1.57 23.63 -19.19
C PRO A 81 -1.16 23.30 -17.76
N GLY A 82 -0.07 23.93 -17.31
CA GLY A 82 0.50 23.69 -15.98
C GLY A 82 -0.52 23.99 -14.87
N VAL A 83 -0.78 23.01 -14.02
CA VAL A 83 -1.73 23.08 -12.89
C VAL A 83 -1.24 23.97 -11.74
N LEU A 84 -0.08 24.61 -11.87
CA LEU A 84 0.55 25.42 -10.81
C LEU A 84 0.33 26.94 -10.95
N GLY A 85 -0.68 27.38 -11.70
CA GLY A 85 -1.04 28.80 -11.80
C GLY A 85 -1.76 29.39 -10.59
N ALA A 86 -2.15 28.58 -9.59
CA ALA A 86 -3.07 29.00 -8.53
C ALA A 86 -2.42 29.30 -7.16
N ILE A 87 -1.09 29.45 -7.08
CA ILE A 87 -0.42 29.83 -5.81
C ILE A 87 0.17 31.23 -5.94
N GLY A 88 -0.69 32.22 -6.14
CA GLY A 88 -0.39 33.60 -5.78
C GLY A 88 -0.67 33.83 -4.30
N PRO A 89 0.01 34.78 -3.63
CA PRO A 89 -0.27 35.17 -2.25
C PRO A 89 -1.62 35.91 -2.21
N GLY A 90 -2.70 35.16 -2.27
CA GLY A 90 -4.05 35.73 -2.44
C GLY A 90 -5.18 34.72 -2.59
N VAL A 91 -4.96 33.43 -2.29
CA VAL A 91 -6.09 32.53 -2.01
C VAL A 91 -6.72 32.99 -0.71
N ALA A 92 -7.73 33.85 -0.84
CA ALA A 92 -8.68 34.13 0.22
C ALA A 92 -9.11 32.79 0.81
N GLN A 93 -8.90 32.60 2.11
CA GLN A 93 -9.54 31.52 2.84
C GLN A 93 -11.04 31.65 2.56
N GLY A 94 -11.59 30.68 1.81
CA GLY A 94 -13.00 30.62 1.48
C GLY A 94 -13.84 30.28 2.70
N GLN A 95 -13.85 31.16 3.70
CA GLN A 95 -14.79 31.14 4.81
C GLN A 95 -16.06 31.87 4.35
N ALA A 96 -17.07 31.12 3.87
CA ALA A 96 -18.51 31.49 3.89
C ALA A 96 -19.47 30.62 3.01
N ALA A 97 -19.06 29.50 2.39
CA ALA A 97 -19.91 28.76 1.42
C ALA A 97 -20.52 27.42 1.92
N ALA A 98 -20.20 26.99 3.13
CA ALA A 98 -20.42 25.61 3.58
C ALA A 98 -21.89 25.16 3.72
N PRO A 99 -22.81 25.96 4.31
CA PRO A 99 -24.21 25.56 4.44
C PRO A 99 -24.94 25.42 3.09
N ALA A 100 -24.56 26.25 2.10
CA ALA A 100 -25.14 26.20 0.77
C ALA A 100 -24.66 24.98 -0.03
N ALA A 101 -23.38 24.61 0.12
CA ALA A 101 -22.80 23.39 -0.42
C ALA A 101 -23.49 22.13 0.12
N ALA A 102 -23.66 22.04 1.44
CA ALA A 102 -24.35 20.92 2.08
C ALA A 102 -25.81 20.76 1.61
N GLY A 103 -26.54 21.88 1.47
CA GLY A 103 -27.92 21.87 0.97
C GLY A 103 -28.05 21.36 -0.47
N LYS A 104 -27.16 21.80 -1.37
CA LYS A 104 -27.14 21.35 -2.78
C LYS A 104 -26.74 19.88 -2.89
N LEU A 105 -25.71 19.47 -2.15
CA LEU A 105 -25.26 18.08 -2.13
C LEU A 105 -26.36 17.15 -1.61
N ALA A 106 -27.06 17.54 -0.55
CA ALA A 106 -28.19 16.77 -0.03
C ALA A 106 -29.34 16.63 -1.05
N ALA A 107 -29.66 17.71 -1.79
CA ALA A 107 -30.68 17.68 -2.83
C ALA A 107 -30.30 16.75 -3.99
N ALA A 108 -29.01 16.67 -4.33
CA ALA A 108 -28.51 15.78 -5.39
C ALA A 108 -28.43 14.31 -4.94
N LEU A 109 -27.93 14.03 -3.73
CA LEU A 109 -27.67 12.66 -3.28
C LEU A 109 -28.91 11.92 -2.79
N LYS A 110 -29.88 12.59 -2.15
CA LYS A 110 -31.10 11.95 -1.64
C LYS A 110 -31.87 11.12 -2.69
N PRO A 111 -32.21 11.65 -3.88
CA PRO A 111 -32.92 10.85 -4.89
C PRO A 111 -32.06 9.72 -5.46
N LEU A 112 -30.73 9.91 -5.58
CA LEU A 112 -29.83 8.87 -6.07
C LEU A 112 -29.66 7.73 -5.06
N LEU A 113 -29.61 8.04 -3.76
CA LEU A 113 -29.64 7.05 -2.69
C LEU A 113 -30.98 6.30 -2.63
N ALA A 114 -32.06 6.83 -3.22
CA ALA A 114 -33.34 6.15 -3.29
C ALA A 114 -33.37 5.01 -4.34
N ASP A 115 -32.37 4.94 -5.24
CA ASP A 115 -32.32 3.97 -6.35
C ASP A 115 -32.45 2.51 -5.84
N PRO A 116 -33.46 1.74 -6.30
CA PRO A 116 -33.67 0.36 -5.85
C PRO A 116 -32.50 -0.57 -6.18
N ALA A 117 -31.65 -0.23 -7.16
CA ALA A 117 -30.46 -1.00 -7.49
C ALA A 117 -29.44 -1.05 -6.33
N LEU A 118 -29.47 -0.06 -5.43
CA LEU A 118 -28.60 -0.01 -4.25
C LEU A 118 -29.02 -1.00 -3.15
N GLY A 119 -30.23 -1.59 -3.22
CA GLY A 119 -30.76 -2.48 -2.18
C GLY A 119 -31.49 -1.73 -1.08
N THR A 120 -31.73 -2.35 0.07
CA THR A 120 -32.57 -1.76 1.15
C THR A 120 -31.77 -1.11 2.26
N LEU A 121 -30.50 -1.47 2.43
CA LEU A 121 -29.61 -0.86 3.43
C LEU A 121 -28.60 0.03 2.71
N ARG A 122 -28.53 1.31 3.10
CA ARG A 122 -27.78 2.35 2.39
C ARG A 122 -27.24 3.35 3.40
N THR A 123 -25.93 3.50 3.44
CA THR A 123 -25.25 4.52 4.26
C THR A 123 -24.36 5.39 3.39
N ALA A 124 -24.23 6.65 3.80
CA ALA A 124 -23.49 7.66 3.08
C ALA A 124 -22.82 8.64 4.04
N SER A 125 -21.62 9.07 3.71
CA SER A 125 -20.91 10.19 4.34
C SER A 125 -20.13 10.94 3.27
N VAL A 126 -20.14 12.28 3.33
CA VAL A 126 -19.31 13.18 2.52
C VAL A 126 -18.73 14.26 3.42
N VAL A 127 -17.42 14.45 3.34
CA VAL A 127 -16.64 15.33 4.21
C VAL A 127 -15.68 16.18 3.37
N ASP A 128 -15.59 17.47 3.68
CA ASP A 128 -14.53 18.34 3.15
C ASP A 128 -13.20 18.00 3.84
N THR A 129 -12.20 17.55 3.06
CA THR A 129 -10.96 17.03 3.65
C THR A 129 -10.05 18.10 4.25
N ALA A 130 -10.23 19.37 3.86
CA ALA A 130 -9.41 20.48 4.35
C ALA A 130 -9.91 21.00 5.71
N THR A 131 -11.23 20.99 5.90
CA THR A 131 -11.88 21.52 7.12
C THR A 131 -12.34 20.43 8.09
N GLY A 132 -12.53 19.20 7.60
CA GLY A 132 -13.20 18.13 8.33
C GLY A 132 -14.72 18.33 8.45
N GLU A 133 -15.29 19.31 7.76
CA GLU A 133 -16.72 19.59 7.80
C GLU A 133 -17.51 18.48 7.10
N VAL A 134 -18.55 18.00 7.79
CA VAL A 134 -19.50 17.03 7.24
C VAL A 134 -20.48 17.76 6.34
N LEU A 135 -20.46 17.43 5.05
CA LEU A 135 -21.32 18.05 4.03
C LEU A 135 -22.61 17.25 3.80
N TYR A 136 -22.56 15.93 4.00
CA TYR A 136 -23.72 15.06 3.87
C TYR A 136 -23.56 13.76 4.66
N GLU A 137 -24.62 13.32 5.35
CA GLU A 137 -24.68 12.00 5.99
C GLU A 137 -26.06 11.36 5.86
N SER A 138 -26.06 10.03 5.78
CA SER A 138 -27.23 9.18 5.93
C SER A 138 -26.78 7.88 6.56
N GLY A 139 -27.19 7.58 7.80
CA GLY A 139 -26.74 6.38 8.52
C GLY A 139 -25.22 6.27 8.65
N ALA A 140 -24.49 7.39 8.71
CA ALA A 140 -23.04 7.40 8.60
C ALA A 140 -22.31 6.63 9.72
N ARG A 141 -22.97 6.43 10.87
CA ARG A 141 -22.48 5.65 12.01
C ARG A 141 -22.92 4.18 11.99
N ASP A 142 -23.81 3.81 11.07
CA ASP A 142 -24.31 2.44 10.99
C ASP A 142 -23.26 1.56 10.32
N ALA A 143 -22.69 0.64 11.10
CA ALA A 143 -21.66 -0.26 10.61
C ALA A 143 -22.27 -1.38 9.76
N MET A 144 -21.78 -1.55 8.54
CA MET A 144 -22.25 -2.53 7.57
C MET A 144 -21.11 -3.38 7.06
N THR A 145 -21.41 -4.53 6.44
CA THR A 145 -20.39 -5.30 5.72
C THR A 145 -19.82 -4.44 4.59
N PRO A 146 -18.52 -4.10 4.61
CA PRO A 146 -17.95 -3.14 3.66
C PRO A 146 -17.55 -3.77 2.33
N ALA A 147 -17.34 -5.09 2.29
CA ALA A 147 -16.52 -5.72 1.26
C ALA A 147 -15.11 -5.07 1.22
N SER A 148 -14.46 -5.03 0.04
CA SER A 148 -13.09 -4.54 -0.10
C SER A 148 -12.83 -3.06 0.24
N THR A 149 -13.83 -2.26 0.61
CA THR A 149 -13.55 -0.91 1.16
C THR A 149 -12.91 -0.96 2.55
N VAL A 150 -12.99 -2.09 3.28
CA VAL A 150 -12.22 -2.29 4.52
C VAL A 150 -10.70 -2.22 4.29
N LYS A 151 -10.22 -2.44 3.07
CA LYS A 151 -8.79 -2.29 2.76
C LYS A 151 -8.26 -0.87 3.00
N ILE A 152 -9.13 0.15 3.02
CA ILE A 152 -8.78 1.51 3.46
C ILE A 152 -8.37 1.50 4.95
N VAL A 153 -9.10 0.76 5.78
CA VAL A 153 -8.80 0.55 7.20
C VAL A 153 -7.47 -0.19 7.37
N THR A 154 -7.31 -1.32 6.67
CA THR A 154 -6.07 -2.11 6.68
C THR A 154 -4.86 -1.28 6.24
N ALA A 155 -5.01 -0.49 5.18
CA ALA A 155 -3.98 0.41 4.69
C ALA A 155 -3.55 1.44 5.73
N ALA A 156 -4.52 2.16 6.30
CA ALA A 156 -4.25 3.20 7.28
C ALA A 156 -3.61 2.62 8.55
N ALA A 157 -4.10 1.47 9.03
CA ALA A 157 -3.55 0.80 10.21
C ALA A 157 -2.12 0.31 9.97
N ALA A 158 -1.83 -0.28 8.81
CA ALA A 158 -0.49 -0.75 8.46
C ALA A 158 0.50 0.42 8.32
N LEU A 159 0.13 1.50 7.63
CA LEU A 159 0.98 2.68 7.52
C LEU A 159 1.25 3.33 8.88
N ALA A 160 0.22 3.45 9.72
CA ALA A 160 0.36 4.01 11.07
C ALA A 160 1.20 3.13 12.01
N ALA A 161 1.20 1.81 11.81
CA ALA A 161 1.96 0.88 12.64
C ALA A 161 3.42 0.72 12.20
N LEU A 162 3.66 0.62 10.88
CA LEU A 162 4.97 0.28 10.32
C LEU A 162 5.72 1.48 9.73
N GLY A 163 4.98 2.48 9.24
CA GLY A 163 5.51 3.56 8.40
C GLY A 163 5.65 3.16 6.92
N PRO A 164 5.62 4.14 5.99
CA PRO A 164 5.57 3.89 4.54
C PRO A 164 6.83 3.21 3.98
N GLU A 165 7.99 3.50 4.57
CA GLU A 165 9.30 3.00 4.10
C GLU A 165 9.67 1.63 4.67
N HIS A 166 8.87 1.08 5.58
CA HIS A 166 9.14 -0.23 6.15
C HIS A 166 9.18 -1.29 5.04
N ARG A 167 10.12 -2.23 5.15
CA ARG A 167 10.23 -3.39 4.26
C ARG A 167 10.29 -4.66 5.07
N ILE A 168 9.50 -5.63 4.64
CA ILE A 168 9.38 -6.95 5.24
C ILE A 168 10.55 -7.79 4.72
N ARG A 169 11.20 -8.55 5.61
CA ARG A 169 12.39 -9.34 5.28
C ARG A 169 12.02 -10.78 4.99
N THR A 170 12.63 -11.37 3.98
CA THR A 170 12.72 -12.83 3.82
C THR A 170 14.20 -13.20 3.88
N THR A 171 14.56 -14.14 4.74
CA THR A 171 15.98 -14.41 5.06
C THR A 171 16.33 -15.88 4.90
N VAL A 172 17.60 -16.16 4.63
CA VAL A 172 18.17 -17.50 4.74
C VAL A 172 19.12 -17.54 5.91
N VAL A 173 18.92 -18.49 6.82
CA VAL A 173 19.71 -18.63 8.05
C VAL A 173 20.24 -20.06 8.19
N PRO A 174 21.26 -20.31 9.03
CA PRO A 174 21.67 -21.67 9.36
C PRO A 174 20.54 -22.46 10.05
N GLY A 175 20.40 -23.73 9.69
CA GLY A 175 19.52 -24.68 10.37
C GLY A 175 20.17 -25.32 11.59
N ALA A 176 19.38 -26.07 12.36
CA ALA A 176 19.85 -26.72 13.58
C ALA A 176 20.82 -27.88 13.31
N ALA A 177 20.69 -28.54 12.15
CA ALA A 177 21.59 -29.61 11.73
C ALA A 177 22.81 -29.06 10.96
N PRO A 178 24.01 -29.67 11.09
CA PRO A 178 25.16 -29.33 10.26
C PRO A 178 24.83 -29.41 8.77
N GLY A 179 25.19 -28.38 8.01
CA GLY A 179 24.91 -28.30 6.57
C GLY A 179 23.44 -28.04 6.21
N GLN A 180 22.57 -27.72 7.18
CA GLN A 180 21.21 -27.28 6.93
C GLN A 180 21.13 -25.75 6.80
N ILE A 181 20.33 -25.27 5.85
CA ILE A 181 19.88 -23.88 5.76
C ILE A 181 18.35 -23.82 5.85
N VAL A 182 17.82 -22.69 6.32
CA VAL A 182 16.38 -22.47 6.48
C VAL A 182 15.97 -21.19 5.77
N LEU A 183 15.00 -21.30 4.85
CA LEU A 183 14.31 -20.15 4.26
C LEU A 183 13.21 -19.68 5.22
N VAL A 184 13.37 -18.49 5.78
CA VAL A 184 12.47 -17.93 6.79
C VAL A 184 11.61 -16.84 6.15
N GLY A 185 10.29 -17.06 6.13
CA GLY A 185 9.33 -16.09 5.63
C GLY A 185 8.98 -15.04 6.68
N GLY A 186 9.22 -13.76 6.37
CA GLY A 186 8.78 -12.65 7.22
C GLY A 186 7.38 -12.13 6.92
N GLY A 187 6.66 -12.75 5.97
CA GLY A 187 5.34 -12.32 5.54
C GLY A 187 5.34 -11.28 4.41
N ASP A 188 6.37 -11.27 3.56
CA ASP A 188 6.45 -10.40 2.38
C ASP A 188 5.47 -10.87 1.28
N PRO A 189 4.38 -10.12 1.00
CA PRO A 189 3.41 -10.51 -0.02
C PRO A 189 3.85 -10.16 -1.45
N SER A 190 5.00 -9.48 -1.61
CA SER A 190 5.57 -9.11 -2.92
C SER A 190 6.68 -10.04 -3.40
N LEU A 191 6.99 -11.07 -2.61
CA LEU A 191 8.04 -12.05 -2.88
C LEU A 191 7.72 -12.80 -4.18
N THR A 192 8.67 -12.84 -5.11
CA THR A 192 8.52 -13.55 -6.39
C THR A 192 9.63 -14.57 -6.62
N ALA A 193 9.28 -15.71 -7.21
CA ALA A 193 10.20 -16.71 -7.71
C ALA A 193 10.57 -16.49 -9.20
N LYS A 194 9.90 -15.56 -9.88
CA LYS A 194 10.04 -15.36 -11.33
C LYS A 194 11.38 -14.68 -11.67
N LYS A 195 12.02 -15.15 -12.75
CA LYS A 195 13.29 -14.56 -13.26
C LYS A 195 13.13 -13.10 -13.67
N LYS A 196 12.01 -12.77 -14.32
CA LYS A 196 11.58 -11.40 -14.58
C LYS A 196 10.54 -11.04 -13.53
N SER A 197 10.92 -10.20 -12.58
CA SER A 197 10.01 -9.78 -11.52
C SER A 197 8.81 -9.02 -12.09
N PRO A 198 7.57 -9.37 -11.68
CA PRO A 198 6.40 -8.57 -11.98
C PRO A 198 6.53 -7.12 -11.49
N ALA A 199 5.78 -6.21 -12.12
CA ALA A 199 5.71 -4.84 -11.64
C ALA A 199 5.22 -4.77 -10.19
N GLY A 200 5.90 -4.00 -9.35
CA GLY A 200 5.58 -3.84 -7.93
C GLY A 200 6.08 -4.96 -7.01
N SER A 201 6.79 -5.97 -7.53
CA SER A 201 7.55 -6.91 -6.70
C SER A 201 8.80 -6.25 -6.12
N GLY A 202 9.12 -6.58 -4.87
CA GLY A 202 10.37 -6.16 -4.22
C GLY A 202 11.21 -7.36 -3.82
N GLY A 203 10.64 -8.28 -3.02
CA GLY A 203 11.33 -9.50 -2.62
C GLY A 203 11.57 -10.43 -3.81
N SER A 204 12.78 -10.99 -3.91
CA SER A 204 13.15 -11.88 -5.02
C SER A 204 13.87 -13.12 -4.51
N LEU A 205 13.25 -14.30 -4.70
CA LEU A 205 13.91 -15.58 -4.42
C LEU A 205 15.10 -15.81 -5.37
N VAL A 206 15.08 -15.21 -6.56
CA VAL A 206 16.18 -15.31 -7.54
C VAL A 206 17.43 -14.59 -7.03
N ALA A 207 17.27 -13.36 -6.52
CA ALA A 207 18.36 -12.62 -5.89
C ALA A 207 18.80 -13.29 -4.59
N LEU A 208 17.85 -13.68 -3.74
CA LEU A 208 18.13 -14.37 -2.47
C LEU A 208 18.95 -15.66 -2.70
N ALA A 209 18.65 -16.44 -3.74
CA ALA A 209 19.38 -17.66 -4.06
C ALA A 209 20.79 -17.37 -4.58
N ALA A 210 20.97 -16.25 -5.31
CA ALA A 210 22.29 -15.80 -5.77
C ALA A 210 23.20 -15.47 -4.58
N ASP A 211 22.71 -14.63 -3.68
CA ASP A 211 23.45 -14.20 -2.49
C ASP A 211 23.73 -15.38 -1.55
N THR A 212 22.75 -16.27 -1.37
CA THR A 212 22.91 -17.50 -0.58
C THR A 212 23.98 -18.42 -1.18
N ALA A 213 23.93 -18.66 -2.49
CA ALA A 213 24.92 -19.51 -3.16
C ALA A 213 26.33 -18.92 -3.09
N GLN A 214 26.46 -17.59 -3.20
CA GLN A 214 27.73 -16.89 -3.01
C GLN A 214 28.27 -17.08 -1.59
N ALA A 215 27.43 -16.89 -0.56
CA ALA A 215 27.81 -17.07 0.84
C ALA A 215 28.24 -18.52 1.14
N LEU A 216 27.51 -19.52 0.64
CA LEU A 216 27.84 -20.93 0.82
C LEU A 216 29.18 -21.30 0.16
N LYS A 217 29.42 -20.86 -1.08
CA LYS A 217 30.67 -21.13 -1.80
C LYS A 217 31.87 -20.45 -1.13
N ALA A 218 31.70 -19.23 -0.63
CA ALA A 218 32.73 -18.55 0.14
C ALA A 218 33.11 -19.32 1.42
N ALA A 219 32.16 -20.05 2.00
CA ALA A 219 32.37 -20.95 3.12
C ALA A 219 32.80 -22.38 2.72
N GLY A 220 33.12 -22.62 1.44
CA GLY A 220 33.54 -23.94 0.94
C GLY A 220 32.44 -25.00 0.95
N THR A 221 31.17 -24.59 0.99
CA THR A 221 30.00 -25.49 1.01
C THR A 221 29.28 -25.44 -0.34
N ASP A 222 29.15 -26.59 -1.00
CA ASP A 222 28.39 -26.75 -2.25
C ASP A 222 27.15 -27.66 -2.09
N THR A 223 27.00 -28.30 -0.93
CA THR A 223 25.95 -29.27 -0.65
C THR A 223 25.28 -28.93 0.68
N VAL A 224 23.94 -28.81 0.66
CA VAL A 224 23.13 -28.46 1.84
C VAL A 224 21.84 -29.26 1.90
N THR A 225 21.20 -29.31 3.07
CA THR A 225 19.76 -29.58 3.19
C THR A 225 19.00 -28.26 3.33
N LEU A 226 17.79 -28.20 2.78
CA LEU A 226 16.93 -27.00 2.86
C LEU A 226 15.71 -27.30 3.73
N GLY A 227 15.48 -26.47 4.74
CA GLY A 227 14.18 -26.35 5.41
C GLY A 227 13.53 -24.99 5.16
N TYR A 228 12.30 -24.82 5.61
CA TYR A 228 11.62 -23.52 5.60
C TYR A 228 10.83 -23.27 6.87
N ASP A 229 10.71 -22.00 7.25
CA ASP A 229 9.95 -21.54 8.40
C ASP A 229 8.89 -20.52 7.96
N ASP A 230 7.62 -20.91 8.12
CA ASP A 230 6.43 -20.07 7.91
C ASP A 230 5.66 -19.80 9.22
N SER A 231 6.26 -20.12 10.37
CA SER A 231 5.60 -20.11 11.69
C SER A 231 5.41 -18.73 12.32
N LEU A 232 5.88 -17.67 11.66
CA LEU A 232 5.68 -16.29 12.11
C LEU A 232 4.19 -15.93 12.19
N TYR A 233 3.37 -16.42 11.26
CA TYR A 233 1.93 -16.28 11.32
C TYR A 233 1.33 -17.40 12.16
N THR A 234 0.39 -17.05 13.04
CA THR A 234 -0.20 -17.98 14.01
C THR A 234 -1.69 -18.15 13.77
N GLY A 235 -2.27 -19.21 14.35
CA GLY A 235 -3.66 -19.57 14.10
C GLY A 235 -3.86 -20.27 12.74
N PRO A 236 -5.10 -20.35 12.24
CA PRO A 236 -5.39 -21.03 10.99
C PRO A 236 -4.82 -20.26 9.79
N ALA A 237 -4.07 -20.94 8.93
CA ALA A 237 -3.64 -20.39 7.64
C ALA A 237 -4.81 -20.24 6.64
N ARG A 238 -5.84 -21.08 6.77
CA ARG A 238 -7.03 -21.02 5.92
C ARG A 238 -7.90 -19.83 6.33
N HIS A 239 -8.27 -19.01 5.36
CA HIS A 239 -9.23 -17.93 5.58
C HIS A 239 -10.58 -18.47 6.06
N PRO A 240 -11.28 -17.81 7.01
CA PRO A 240 -12.59 -18.25 7.52
C PRO A 240 -13.68 -18.45 6.45
N ILE A 241 -13.49 -17.92 5.24
CA ILE A 241 -14.43 -18.08 4.13
C ILE A 241 -14.28 -19.44 3.41
N GLY A 242 -13.27 -20.23 3.77
CA GLY A 242 -12.94 -21.48 3.09
C GLY A 242 -11.97 -21.32 1.92
N VAL A 243 -11.97 -22.29 1.01
CA VAL A 243 -11.20 -22.24 -0.24
C VAL A 243 -11.84 -21.22 -1.17
N ASN A 244 -11.03 -20.31 -1.72
CA ASN A 244 -11.52 -19.30 -2.65
C ASN A 244 -10.41 -18.90 -3.64
N PRO A 245 -10.67 -18.82 -4.95
CA PRO A 245 -9.65 -18.48 -5.95
C PRO A 245 -9.09 -17.04 -5.80
N ASN A 246 -9.74 -16.20 -5.00
CA ASN A 246 -9.29 -14.82 -4.77
C ASN A 246 -8.27 -14.67 -3.64
N ILE A 247 -7.92 -15.74 -2.92
CA ILE A 247 -6.96 -15.67 -1.81
C ILE A 247 -6.27 -17.02 -1.58
N ALA A 248 -4.96 -17.01 -1.37
CA ALA A 248 -4.20 -18.20 -1.00
C ALA A 248 -4.37 -18.56 0.49
N LEU A 249 -3.75 -19.64 0.93
CA LEU A 249 -3.53 -19.82 2.37
C LEU A 249 -2.67 -18.65 2.88
N VAL A 250 -3.08 -18.05 4.00
CA VAL A 250 -2.40 -16.90 4.61
C VAL A 250 -1.21 -17.41 5.41
N THR A 251 -0.04 -17.45 4.80
CA THR A 251 1.22 -17.90 5.41
C THR A 251 2.29 -16.80 5.39
N ALA A 252 3.30 -16.92 6.24
CA ALA A 252 4.41 -15.95 6.27
C ALA A 252 5.44 -16.16 5.15
N LEU A 253 5.34 -17.28 4.41
CA LEU A 253 6.22 -17.60 3.28
C LEU A 253 5.36 -17.98 2.08
N THR A 254 5.23 -17.08 1.13
CA THR A 254 4.53 -17.32 -0.13
C THR A 254 5.25 -16.56 -1.23
N ALA A 255 5.49 -17.22 -2.37
CA ALA A 255 5.94 -16.54 -3.58
C ALA A 255 4.77 -16.40 -4.55
N ASP A 256 4.73 -15.28 -5.27
CA ASP A 256 3.78 -15.02 -6.36
C ASP A 256 2.31 -15.23 -5.94
N GLU A 257 1.98 -14.88 -4.69
CA GLU A 257 0.66 -15.07 -4.07
C GLU A 257 0.13 -16.52 -4.17
N GLY A 258 1.01 -17.52 -4.32
CA GLY A 258 0.59 -18.92 -4.49
C GLY A 258 -0.15 -19.19 -5.80
N ARG A 259 0.03 -18.33 -6.81
CA ARG A 259 -0.55 -18.50 -8.15
C ARG A 259 0.23 -19.56 -8.94
N PRO A 260 -0.45 -20.53 -9.56
CA PRO A 260 0.21 -21.54 -10.39
C PRO A 260 0.54 -21.03 -11.80
N ASP A 261 0.04 -19.86 -12.19
CA ASP A 261 0.16 -19.30 -13.54
C ASP A 261 0.87 -17.93 -13.55
N ASP A 262 0.84 -17.27 -14.72
CA ASP A 262 1.44 -15.95 -14.91
C ASP A 262 0.52 -14.77 -14.57
N SER A 263 -0.67 -15.04 -14.04
CA SER A 263 -1.54 -13.99 -13.54
C SER A 263 -0.89 -13.27 -12.36
N THR A 264 -1.23 -11.99 -12.21
CA THR A 264 -0.72 -11.11 -11.13
C THR A 264 -1.85 -10.43 -10.37
N SER A 265 -3.09 -10.75 -10.72
CA SER A 265 -4.31 -10.22 -10.11
C SER A 265 -5.50 -11.09 -10.53
N GLY A 266 -6.62 -10.96 -9.82
CA GLY A 266 -7.85 -11.65 -10.14
C GLY A 266 -7.91 -13.10 -9.64
N PRO A 267 -9.06 -13.77 -9.81
CA PRO A 267 -9.29 -15.12 -9.32
C PRO A 267 -8.50 -16.16 -10.13
N VAL A 268 -7.80 -17.04 -9.42
CA VAL A 268 -7.19 -18.27 -9.97
C VAL A 268 -7.15 -19.31 -8.85
N ASP A 269 -7.26 -20.59 -9.19
CA ASP A 269 -7.05 -21.65 -8.21
C ASP A 269 -5.64 -21.53 -7.63
N ARG A 270 -5.54 -21.44 -6.31
CA ARG A 270 -4.29 -21.24 -5.60
C ARG A 270 -3.70 -22.58 -5.18
N THR A 271 -2.38 -22.64 -5.07
CA THR A 271 -1.71 -23.84 -4.54
C THR A 271 -2.16 -24.20 -3.13
N GLU A 272 -2.13 -25.50 -2.82
CA GLU A 272 -2.51 -26.04 -1.51
C GLU A 272 -1.45 -25.81 -0.42
N ASP A 273 -0.17 -25.65 -0.76
CA ASP A 273 0.91 -25.37 0.20
C ASP A 273 1.87 -24.30 -0.34
N PRO A 274 1.49 -23.01 -0.27
CA PRO A 274 2.29 -21.90 -0.79
C PRO A 274 3.71 -21.82 -0.21
N SER A 275 3.87 -22.13 1.08
CA SER A 275 5.18 -22.13 1.75
C SER A 275 6.10 -23.21 1.19
N ARG A 276 5.57 -24.41 0.99
CA ARG A 276 6.35 -25.51 0.42
C ARG A 276 6.71 -25.24 -1.04
N ASP A 277 5.81 -24.64 -1.81
CA ASP A 277 6.10 -24.24 -3.19
C ASP A 277 7.17 -23.16 -3.29
N ALA A 278 7.12 -22.13 -2.45
CA ALA A 278 8.17 -21.13 -2.38
C ALA A 278 9.54 -21.77 -2.04
N ALA A 279 9.57 -22.71 -1.08
CA ALA A 279 10.78 -23.43 -0.73
C ALA A 279 11.30 -24.34 -1.85
N ARG A 280 10.42 -25.01 -2.61
CA ARG A 280 10.78 -25.78 -3.80
C ARG A 280 11.35 -24.90 -4.90
N ALA A 281 10.73 -23.76 -5.19
CA ALA A 281 11.24 -22.80 -6.16
C ALA A 281 12.63 -22.30 -5.74
N PHE A 282 12.83 -21.98 -4.46
CA PHE A 282 14.12 -21.58 -3.92
C PHE A 282 15.19 -22.68 -4.05
N ARG A 283 14.84 -23.95 -3.77
CA ARG A 283 15.70 -25.11 -4.01
C ARG A 283 16.17 -25.20 -5.47
N THR A 284 15.26 -25.05 -6.43
CA THR A 284 15.61 -25.06 -7.86
C THR A 284 16.58 -23.92 -8.18
N LEU A 285 16.31 -22.71 -7.68
CA LEU A 285 17.16 -21.55 -7.91
C LEU A 285 18.58 -21.69 -7.32
N LEU A 286 18.72 -22.38 -6.18
CA LEU A 286 20.03 -22.75 -5.61
C LEU A 286 20.74 -23.81 -6.47
N THR A 287 20.01 -24.81 -6.95
CA THR A 287 20.55 -25.88 -7.80
C THR A 287 21.08 -25.31 -9.12
N ASP A 288 20.34 -24.40 -9.75
CA ASP A 288 20.75 -23.65 -10.95
C ASP A 288 22.06 -22.86 -10.75
N ARG A 289 22.42 -22.58 -9.49
CA ARG A 289 23.65 -21.86 -9.10
C ARG A 289 24.76 -22.79 -8.61
N GLY A 290 24.61 -24.10 -8.78
CA GLY A 290 25.60 -25.09 -8.41
C GLY A 290 25.67 -25.39 -6.92
N ILE A 291 24.58 -25.15 -6.17
CA ILE A 291 24.42 -25.65 -4.80
C ILE A 291 23.52 -26.87 -4.84
N LYS A 292 24.07 -28.04 -4.52
CA LYS A 292 23.32 -29.29 -4.41
C LYS A 292 22.45 -29.27 -3.15
N VAL A 293 21.13 -29.24 -3.32
CA VAL A 293 20.18 -29.36 -2.21
C VAL A 293 19.69 -30.81 -2.11
N THR A 294 20.00 -31.48 -1.02
CA THR A 294 19.60 -32.87 -0.77
C THR A 294 18.23 -32.95 -0.10
N GLY A 295 17.41 -33.92 -0.54
CA GLY A 295 16.06 -34.13 -0.02
C GLY A 295 15.02 -33.10 -0.49
N GLU A 296 13.79 -33.27 0.02
CA GLU A 296 12.70 -32.31 -0.17
C GLU A 296 12.69 -31.26 0.95
N PRO A 297 12.39 -29.98 0.63
CA PRO A 297 12.22 -28.98 1.67
C PRO A 297 11.08 -29.34 2.63
N ALA A 298 11.36 -29.22 3.93
CA ALA A 298 10.41 -29.50 5.01
C ALA A 298 10.32 -28.32 5.99
N ARG A 299 9.16 -28.19 6.65
CA ARG A 299 8.97 -27.22 7.74
C ARG A 299 9.97 -27.50 8.85
N THR A 300 10.74 -26.49 9.23
CA THR A 300 11.67 -26.53 10.35
C THR A 300 11.80 -25.15 10.96
N LYS A 301 12.23 -25.09 12.22
CA LYS A 301 12.66 -23.82 12.81
C LYS A 301 14.13 -23.57 12.48
N PRO A 302 14.57 -22.30 12.42
CA PRO A 302 15.98 -21.92 12.46
C PRO A 302 16.70 -22.58 13.62
N ALA A 303 18.03 -22.64 13.54
CA ALA A 303 18.83 -22.97 14.72
C ALA A 303 18.45 -22.03 15.88
N ALA A 304 18.26 -22.59 17.07
CA ALA A 304 18.14 -21.76 18.27
C ALA A 304 19.46 -21.01 18.44
N GLY A 305 19.48 -19.73 18.07
CA GLY A 305 20.53 -18.83 18.55
C GLY A 305 20.47 -18.79 20.07
N GLY A 306 21.58 -18.49 20.73
CA GLY A 306 21.53 -18.01 22.11
C GLY A 306 20.71 -16.71 22.20
N ALA A 307 21.04 -15.81 23.13
CA ALA A 307 20.29 -14.56 23.31
C ALA A 307 20.19 -13.62 22.08
N ALA A 308 20.84 -13.93 20.95
CA ALA A 308 20.75 -13.20 19.68
C ALA A 308 20.42 -14.13 18.49
N PRO A 309 19.57 -13.69 17.53
CA PRO A 309 19.27 -14.44 16.32
C PRO A 309 20.53 -14.64 15.46
N ALA A 310 20.63 -15.81 14.81
CA ALA A 310 21.73 -16.12 13.91
C ALA A 310 21.81 -15.10 12.76
N GLN A 311 23.02 -14.65 12.42
CA GLN A 311 23.24 -13.75 11.28
C GLN A 311 22.78 -14.46 9.98
N PRO A 312 21.92 -13.82 9.17
CA PRO A 312 21.44 -14.42 7.94
C PRO A 312 22.57 -14.52 6.89
N LEU A 313 22.57 -15.62 6.14
CA LEU A 313 23.44 -15.82 4.97
C LEU A 313 23.07 -14.85 3.85
N ALA A 314 21.77 -14.61 3.69
CA ALA A 314 21.22 -13.70 2.70
C ALA A 314 19.87 -13.14 3.15
N THR A 315 19.50 -11.97 2.63
CA THR A 315 18.23 -11.30 2.91
C THR A 315 17.70 -10.67 1.63
N THR A 316 16.40 -10.78 1.40
CA THR A 316 15.68 -9.98 0.40
C THR A 316 14.60 -9.16 1.11
N LEU A 317 14.23 -8.04 0.52
CA LEU A 317 13.33 -7.05 1.11
C LEU A 317 12.10 -6.86 0.21
N SER A 318 10.93 -6.81 0.83
CA SER A 318 9.68 -6.49 0.14
C SER A 318 9.73 -5.12 -0.54
N THR A 319 8.75 -4.87 -1.41
CA THR A 319 8.34 -3.50 -1.75
C THR A 319 8.03 -2.73 -0.46
N PRO A 320 8.32 -1.42 -0.34
CA PRO A 320 7.94 -0.66 0.85
C PRO A 320 6.46 -0.79 1.15
N VAL A 321 6.07 -0.69 2.42
CA VAL A 321 4.66 -0.74 2.84
C VAL A 321 3.80 0.25 2.04
N ALA A 322 4.32 1.43 1.70
CA ALA A 322 3.62 2.37 0.80
C ALA A 322 3.25 1.73 -0.55
N GLY A 323 4.20 1.11 -1.24
CA GLY A 323 3.95 0.45 -2.53
C GLY A 323 3.06 -0.79 -2.42
N LEU A 324 3.14 -1.52 -1.29
CA LEU A 324 2.23 -2.63 -1.00
C LEU A 324 0.79 -2.13 -0.83
N VAL A 325 0.59 -1.05 -0.06
CA VAL A 325 -0.71 -0.40 0.12
C VAL A 325 -1.26 0.09 -1.22
N GLU A 326 -0.43 0.76 -2.03
CA GLU A 326 -0.86 1.26 -3.33
C GLU A 326 -1.30 0.14 -4.27
N ARG A 327 -0.52 -0.94 -4.36
CA ARG A 327 -0.88 -2.13 -5.13
C ARG A 327 -2.17 -2.78 -4.60
N MET A 328 -2.29 -2.95 -3.29
CA MET A 328 -3.46 -3.52 -2.63
C MET A 328 -4.72 -2.75 -2.96
N LEU A 329 -4.70 -1.43 -2.81
CA LEU A 329 -5.87 -0.59 -3.05
C LEU A 329 -6.21 -0.53 -4.55
N THR A 330 -5.21 -0.40 -5.42
CA THR A 330 -5.40 -0.30 -6.88
C THR A 330 -6.01 -1.56 -7.46
N ASN A 331 -5.46 -2.72 -7.10
CA ASN A 331 -5.86 -4.02 -7.68
C ASN A 331 -6.85 -4.79 -6.80
N SER A 332 -7.21 -4.25 -5.62
CA SER A 332 -8.05 -4.93 -4.63
C SER A 332 -7.48 -6.26 -4.14
N ASP A 333 -6.16 -6.33 -3.99
CA ASP A 333 -5.40 -7.54 -3.68
C ASP A 333 -5.70 -8.06 -2.26
N ASN A 334 -6.22 -9.28 -2.15
CA ASN A 334 -6.59 -9.87 -0.86
C ASN A 334 -5.39 -10.45 -0.12
N ASP A 335 -4.42 -11.00 -0.86
CA ASP A 335 -3.23 -11.62 -0.30
C ASP A 335 -2.35 -10.55 0.38
N ILE A 336 -2.17 -9.39 -0.27
CA ILE A 336 -1.48 -8.25 0.34
C ILE A 336 -2.27 -7.71 1.55
N ALA A 337 -3.60 -7.66 1.47
CA ALA A 337 -4.41 -7.15 2.57
C ALA A 337 -4.30 -8.00 3.85
N GLU A 338 -4.39 -9.32 3.73
CA GLU A 338 -4.19 -10.20 4.88
C GLU A 338 -2.76 -10.11 5.41
N ALA A 339 -1.75 -10.07 4.54
CA ALA A 339 -0.36 -9.90 4.95
C ALA A 339 -0.16 -8.58 5.73
N LEU A 340 -0.64 -7.45 5.22
CA LEU A 340 -0.54 -6.15 5.91
C LEU A 340 -1.28 -6.14 7.25
N ALA A 341 -2.40 -6.83 7.37
CA ALA A 341 -3.10 -7.00 8.65
C ALA A 341 -2.23 -7.79 9.66
N ARG A 342 -1.50 -8.82 9.23
CA ARG A 342 -0.57 -9.56 10.11
C ARG A 342 0.66 -8.74 10.47
N GLN A 343 1.20 -7.99 9.51
CA GLN A 343 2.31 -7.07 9.80
C GLN A 343 1.90 -5.99 10.82
N THR A 344 0.66 -5.51 10.74
CA THR A 344 0.08 -4.60 11.75
C THR A 344 0.02 -5.26 13.14
N ALA A 345 -0.36 -6.55 13.20
CA ALA A 345 -0.34 -7.32 14.44
C ALA A 345 1.07 -7.43 15.04
N LEU A 346 2.05 -7.84 14.22
CA LEU A 346 3.45 -7.95 14.63
C LEU A 346 3.99 -6.62 15.15
N ALA A 347 3.78 -5.53 14.43
CA ALA A 347 4.23 -4.19 14.81
C ALA A 347 3.53 -3.67 16.08
N SER A 348 2.42 -4.29 16.50
CA SER A 348 1.65 -3.94 17.69
C SER A 348 1.83 -4.94 18.83
N GLY A 349 2.78 -5.88 18.71
CA GLY A 349 3.05 -6.91 19.72
C GLY A 349 1.93 -7.93 19.90
N GLN A 350 1.01 -8.03 18.93
CA GLN A 350 -0.06 -9.02 18.91
C GLN A 350 0.38 -10.28 18.15
N PRO A 351 -0.20 -11.45 18.46
CA PRO A 351 -0.03 -12.63 17.61
C PRO A 351 -0.43 -12.32 16.16
N ALA A 352 0.36 -12.74 15.18
CA ALA A 352 0.05 -12.57 13.76
C ALA A 352 -1.01 -13.57 13.27
N SER A 353 -2.19 -13.51 13.88
CA SER A 353 -3.40 -14.28 13.56
C SER A 353 -4.52 -13.35 13.09
N PHE A 354 -5.65 -13.90 12.61
CA PHE A 354 -6.85 -13.10 12.29
C PHE A 354 -7.31 -12.26 13.50
N GLU A 355 -7.43 -12.88 14.68
CA GLU A 355 -7.87 -12.20 15.90
C GLU A 355 -6.84 -11.17 16.40
N GLY A 356 -5.54 -11.50 16.33
CA GLY A 356 -4.50 -10.55 16.73
C GLY A 356 -4.40 -9.35 15.77
N ALA A 357 -4.64 -9.57 14.48
CA ALA A 357 -4.76 -8.51 13.49
C ALA A 357 -5.98 -7.63 13.74
N GLU A 358 -7.15 -8.20 14.05
CA GLU A 358 -8.35 -7.44 14.44
C GLU A 358 -8.06 -6.49 15.61
N LYS A 359 -7.46 -7.00 16.68
CA LYS A 359 -7.07 -6.22 17.87
C LYS A 359 -6.07 -5.10 17.52
N ALA A 360 -5.07 -5.42 16.70
CA ALA A 360 -4.04 -4.46 16.32
C ALA A 360 -4.60 -3.35 15.43
N VAL A 361 -5.45 -3.68 14.45
CA VAL A 361 -6.13 -2.70 13.60
C VAL A 361 -6.98 -1.77 14.46
N ALA A 362 -7.84 -2.31 15.33
CA ALA A 362 -8.67 -1.50 16.22
C ALA A 362 -7.84 -0.55 17.09
N ALA A 363 -6.72 -1.01 17.67
CA ALA A 363 -5.83 -0.17 18.46
C ALA A 363 -5.19 0.97 17.64
N ARG A 364 -4.81 0.69 16.38
CA ARG A 364 -4.24 1.71 15.49
C ARG A 364 -5.28 2.76 15.08
N LEU A 365 -6.52 2.36 14.82
CA LEU A 365 -7.60 3.31 14.53
C LEU A 365 -7.89 4.22 15.73
N ALA A 366 -7.92 3.66 16.94
CA ALA A 366 -8.08 4.46 18.16
C ALA A 366 -6.94 5.48 18.32
N ALA A 367 -5.69 5.09 18.04
CA ALA A 367 -4.54 5.99 18.07
C ALA A 367 -4.58 7.07 16.96
N LEU A 368 -5.27 6.82 15.85
CA LEU A 368 -5.52 7.82 14.81
C LEU A 368 -6.64 8.80 15.18
N GLY A 369 -7.37 8.54 16.27
CA GLY A 369 -8.48 9.38 16.74
C GLY A 369 -9.69 9.38 15.80
N VAL A 370 -9.92 8.26 15.09
CA VAL A 370 -11.13 8.06 14.28
C VAL A 370 -12.18 7.28 15.06
N ASP A 371 -13.45 7.58 14.85
CA ASP A 371 -14.55 6.85 15.46
C ASP A 371 -14.77 5.50 14.76
N ALA A 372 -14.41 4.42 15.46
CA ALA A 372 -14.61 3.05 15.02
C ALA A 372 -15.74 2.34 15.77
N ALA A 373 -16.63 3.07 16.44
CA ALA A 373 -17.76 2.49 17.17
C ALA A 373 -18.60 1.57 16.26
N GLY A 374 -18.98 0.41 16.80
CA GLY A 374 -19.75 -0.60 16.07
C GLY A 374 -18.99 -1.33 14.95
N SER A 375 -17.71 -1.00 14.73
CA SER A 375 -16.90 -1.66 13.70
C SER A 375 -16.33 -2.99 14.16
N ARG A 376 -16.08 -3.88 13.20
CA ARG A 376 -15.47 -5.19 13.38
C ARG A 376 -14.58 -5.49 12.18
N PHE A 377 -13.37 -5.98 12.42
CA PHE A 377 -12.35 -6.25 11.39
C PHE A 377 -11.95 -7.72 11.45
N ALA A 378 -12.85 -8.58 10.98
CA ALA A 378 -12.69 -10.03 11.02
C ALA A 378 -11.57 -10.54 10.10
N ASP A 379 -11.24 -9.78 9.06
CA ASP A 379 -10.09 -9.99 8.19
C ASP A 379 -9.48 -8.65 7.71
N GLY A 380 -8.43 -8.71 6.87
CA GLY A 380 -7.83 -7.52 6.27
C GLY A 380 -8.40 -7.14 4.90
N SER A 381 -9.07 -8.08 4.22
CA SER A 381 -9.42 -8.01 2.80
C SER A 381 -10.87 -7.61 2.52
N GLY A 382 -11.79 -7.78 3.46
CA GLY A 382 -13.22 -7.57 3.28
C GLY A 382 -13.94 -8.76 2.65
N LEU A 383 -13.32 -9.94 2.67
CA LEU A 383 -13.93 -11.16 2.16
C LEU A 383 -14.89 -11.76 3.20
N ASN A 384 -14.63 -11.53 4.48
CA ASN A 384 -15.43 -12.01 5.58
C ASN A 384 -16.65 -11.11 5.81
N ARG A 385 -17.85 -11.67 5.62
CA ARG A 385 -19.11 -10.93 5.84
C ARG A 385 -19.30 -10.45 7.28
N ALA A 386 -18.53 -11.00 8.22
CA ALA A 386 -18.55 -10.61 9.61
C ALA A 386 -17.80 -9.29 9.88
N ASP A 387 -17.12 -8.71 8.89
CA ASP A 387 -16.66 -7.33 8.92
C ASP A 387 -17.81 -6.35 9.06
N LYS A 388 -17.57 -5.27 9.80
CA LYS A 388 -18.50 -4.15 9.99
C LYS A 388 -17.70 -2.85 9.97
N VAL A 389 -18.05 -1.93 9.08
CA VAL A 389 -17.42 -0.61 8.96
C VAL A 389 -18.52 0.40 8.65
N SER A 390 -18.43 1.58 9.27
CA SER A 390 -19.37 2.68 9.02
C SER A 390 -18.86 3.60 7.91
N ALA A 391 -19.76 4.30 7.22
CA ALA A 391 -19.38 5.27 6.19
C ALA A 391 -18.52 6.41 6.79
N GLY A 392 -18.85 6.84 8.02
CA GLY A 392 -18.11 7.87 8.75
C GLY A 392 -16.68 7.44 9.12
N LEU A 393 -16.44 6.17 9.45
CA LEU A 393 -15.09 5.68 9.68
C LEU A 393 -14.23 5.77 8.40
N LEU A 394 -14.79 5.40 7.25
CA LEU A 394 -14.07 5.46 5.97
C LEU A 394 -13.74 6.90 5.56
N THR A 395 -14.71 7.83 5.63
CA THR A 395 -14.45 9.25 5.32
C THR A 395 -13.51 9.89 6.34
N GLY A 396 -13.60 9.50 7.62
CA GLY A 396 -12.65 9.91 8.66
C GLY A 396 -11.21 9.51 8.33
N LEU A 397 -10.99 8.26 7.91
CA LEU A 397 -9.67 7.77 7.51
C LEU A 397 -9.13 8.44 6.25
N LEU A 398 -9.99 8.66 5.25
CA LEU A 398 -9.61 9.39 4.03
C LEU A 398 -9.24 10.84 4.33
N THR A 399 -9.95 11.48 5.25
CA THR A 399 -9.62 12.83 5.75
C THR A 399 -8.27 12.82 6.48
N LYS A 400 -8.00 11.83 7.34
CA LYS A 400 -6.68 11.66 7.98
C LYS A 400 -5.56 11.44 6.96
N ALA A 401 -5.81 10.74 5.86
CA ALA A 401 -4.82 10.52 4.80
C ALA A 401 -4.57 11.77 3.93
N ALA A 402 -5.56 12.66 3.86
CA ALA A 402 -5.43 13.96 3.18
C ALA A 402 -4.69 14.99 4.02
N ASP A 403 -4.75 14.88 5.36
CA ASP A 403 -4.11 15.78 6.31
C ASP A 403 -2.59 15.97 6.01
N PRO A 404 -2.13 17.20 5.73
CA PRO A 404 -0.71 17.50 5.50
C PRO A 404 0.20 17.14 6.68
N GLN A 405 -0.35 17.07 7.90
CA GLN A 405 0.41 16.67 9.10
C GLN A 405 0.62 15.16 9.20
N ARG A 406 -0.03 14.37 8.34
CA ARG A 406 0.01 12.90 8.33
C ARG A 406 0.51 12.35 6.99
N PRO A 407 1.66 12.81 6.46
CA PRO A 407 2.15 12.40 5.15
C PRO A 407 2.40 10.88 5.06
N GLU A 408 2.62 10.21 6.19
CA GLU A 408 2.78 8.75 6.26
C GLU A 408 1.54 7.99 5.81
N LEU A 409 0.34 8.59 5.89
CA LEU A 409 -0.92 7.99 5.46
C LEU A 409 -1.26 8.26 3.98
N ARG A 410 -0.50 9.14 3.31
CA ARG A 410 -0.76 9.53 1.91
C ARG A 410 -0.88 8.35 0.92
N PRO A 411 -0.16 7.22 1.09
CA PRO A 411 -0.34 6.04 0.24
C PRO A 411 -1.77 5.48 0.20
N VAL A 412 -2.61 5.77 1.22
CA VAL A 412 -4.04 5.43 1.19
C VAL A 412 -4.74 6.14 0.03
N LEU A 413 -4.39 7.40 -0.27
CA LEU A 413 -5.02 8.18 -1.34
C LEU A 413 -4.42 7.91 -2.71
N THR A 414 -3.09 7.79 -2.80
CA THR A 414 -2.40 7.52 -4.07
C THR A 414 -2.63 6.09 -4.56
N GLY A 415 -2.95 5.17 -3.65
CA GLY A 415 -3.35 3.80 -3.97
C GLY A 415 -4.78 3.63 -4.48
N LEU A 416 -5.66 4.63 -4.35
CA LEU A 416 -7.04 4.50 -4.80
C LEU A 416 -7.10 4.47 -6.35
N PRO A 417 -7.81 3.49 -6.94
CA PRO A 417 -8.10 3.47 -8.38
C PRO A 417 -8.65 4.80 -8.87
N VAL A 418 -8.22 5.25 -10.05
CA VAL A 418 -8.68 6.48 -10.69
C VAL A 418 -9.75 6.14 -11.73
N ALA A 419 -10.92 6.77 -11.61
CA ALA A 419 -12.06 6.61 -12.50
C ALA A 419 -11.69 6.84 -13.97
N GLY A 420 -11.86 5.81 -14.79
CA GLY A 420 -11.55 5.82 -16.23
C GLY A 420 -10.09 5.51 -16.59
N PHE A 421 -9.20 5.24 -15.61
CA PHE A 421 -7.77 5.10 -15.89
C PHE A 421 -7.11 3.85 -15.28
N THR A 422 -7.29 3.61 -13.98
CA THR A 422 -6.51 2.61 -13.24
C THR A 422 -7.36 1.68 -12.39
N GLY A 423 -6.80 0.52 -12.05
CA GLY A 423 -7.37 -0.44 -11.12
C GLY A 423 -8.80 -0.86 -11.45
N THR A 424 -9.59 -1.12 -10.41
CA THR A 424 -10.99 -1.55 -10.53
C THR A 424 -11.93 -0.48 -11.07
N LEU A 425 -11.45 0.75 -11.29
CA LEU A 425 -12.24 1.82 -11.91
C LEU A 425 -11.83 2.14 -13.35
N ARG A 426 -10.89 1.40 -13.96
CA ARG A 426 -10.42 1.67 -15.33
C ARG A 426 -11.55 1.78 -16.36
N GLY A 427 -12.57 0.92 -16.26
CA GLY A 427 -13.74 0.93 -17.15
C GLY A 427 -14.95 1.70 -16.62
N ARG A 428 -14.88 2.24 -15.39
CA ARG A 428 -16.00 2.90 -14.69
C ARG A 428 -15.84 4.40 -14.74
N ASN A 429 -16.94 5.14 -14.95
CA ASN A 429 -16.92 6.59 -15.12
C ASN A 429 -15.94 7.08 -16.21
N ALA A 430 -15.75 6.30 -17.28
CA ALA A 430 -14.91 6.68 -18.41
C ALA A 430 -15.62 7.66 -19.36
N GLY A 431 -14.86 8.36 -20.20
CA GLY A 431 -15.39 9.25 -21.23
C GLY A 431 -15.84 10.61 -20.68
N THR A 432 -17.10 10.98 -20.92
CA THR A 432 -17.66 12.30 -20.60
C THR A 432 -18.19 12.46 -19.18
N SER A 433 -17.97 11.46 -18.31
CA SER A 433 -18.36 11.58 -16.90
C SER A 433 -17.59 12.74 -16.25
N PRO A 434 -18.27 13.62 -15.48
CA PRO A 434 -17.60 14.70 -14.75
C PRO A 434 -16.66 14.17 -13.65
N ALA A 435 -16.75 12.88 -13.31
CA ALA A 435 -15.90 12.22 -12.34
C ALA A 435 -14.62 11.62 -12.96
N ALA A 436 -14.53 11.52 -14.29
CA ALA A 436 -13.39 10.90 -14.96
C ALA A 436 -12.09 11.62 -14.60
N GLY A 437 -11.07 10.87 -14.11
CA GLY A 437 -9.78 11.43 -13.70
C GLY A 437 -9.78 12.22 -12.38
N LEU A 438 -10.94 12.70 -11.92
CA LEU A 438 -11.09 13.45 -10.67
C LEU A 438 -11.49 12.56 -9.49
N LEU A 439 -12.21 11.48 -9.75
CA LEU A 439 -12.63 10.50 -8.78
C LEU A 439 -11.55 9.44 -8.56
N ARG A 440 -11.15 9.25 -7.31
CA ARG A 440 -10.30 8.14 -6.87
C ARG A 440 -11.01 7.36 -5.78
N ALA A 441 -11.27 6.08 -5.97
CA ALA A 441 -12.02 5.33 -4.98
C ALA A 441 -11.75 3.84 -4.97
N LYS A 442 -11.83 3.26 -3.78
CA LYS A 442 -11.82 1.82 -3.56
C LYS A 442 -13.23 1.29 -3.77
N THR A 443 -13.32 0.27 -4.62
CA THR A 443 -14.55 -0.51 -4.83
C THR A 443 -14.66 -1.65 -3.82
N GLY A 444 -15.87 -2.05 -3.48
CA GLY A 444 -16.16 -3.29 -2.75
C GLY A 444 -17.38 -3.99 -3.32
N THR A 445 -17.25 -5.29 -3.61
CA THR A 445 -18.34 -6.11 -4.16
C THR A 445 -18.32 -7.50 -3.51
N LEU A 446 -19.44 -7.90 -2.92
CA LEU A 446 -19.79 -9.28 -2.58
C LEU A 446 -21.23 -9.53 -3.07
N THR A 447 -21.69 -10.78 -3.04
CA THR A 447 -23.11 -11.06 -3.32
C THR A 447 -24.01 -10.26 -2.37
N GLY A 448 -24.83 -9.37 -2.94
CA GLY A 448 -25.77 -8.51 -2.23
C GLY A 448 -25.14 -7.34 -1.46
N VAL A 449 -23.83 -7.06 -1.61
CA VAL A 449 -23.14 -5.96 -0.92
C VAL A 449 -22.28 -5.21 -1.93
N ASN A 450 -22.46 -3.90 -2.01
CA ASN A 450 -21.67 -3.03 -2.88
C ASN A 450 -21.27 -1.78 -2.13
N SER A 451 -20.03 -1.33 -2.33
CA SER A 451 -19.54 -0.11 -1.70
C SER A 451 -18.54 0.62 -2.60
N LEU A 452 -18.47 1.93 -2.41
CA LEU A 452 -17.52 2.81 -3.08
C LEU A 452 -17.11 3.90 -2.09
N SER A 453 -15.82 4.01 -1.82
CA SER A 453 -15.30 5.03 -0.90
C SER A 453 -13.96 5.57 -1.38
N GLY A 454 -13.79 6.87 -1.30
CA GLY A 454 -12.58 7.54 -1.76
C GLY A 454 -12.72 9.05 -1.77
N THR A 455 -11.99 9.70 -2.68
CA THR A 455 -11.95 11.15 -2.80
C THR A 455 -12.36 11.60 -4.19
N VAL A 456 -12.92 12.80 -4.28
CA VAL A 456 -13.21 13.47 -5.54
C VAL A 456 -12.91 14.96 -5.42
N VAL A 457 -12.40 15.56 -6.50
CA VAL A 457 -12.24 17.01 -6.59
C VAL A 457 -13.52 17.60 -7.17
N ASP A 458 -14.12 18.55 -6.46
CA ASP A 458 -15.35 19.21 -6.90
C ASP A 458 -15.08 20.32 -7.94
N SER A 459 -16.15 20.89 -8.49
CA SER A 459 -16.07 21.97 -9.50
C SER A 459 -15.37 23.25 -9.02
N SER A 460 -15.22 23.44 -7.71
CA SER A 460 -14.50 24.56 -7.09
C SER A 460 -13.03 24.24 -6.78
N GLY A 461 -12.59 23.01 -7.04
CA GLY A 461 -11.23 22.54 -6.75
C GLY A 461 -11.04 22.00 -5.33
N ARG A 462 -12.10 21.85 -4.53
CA ARG A 462 -12.00 21.27 -3.18
C ARG A 462 -11.92 19.75 -3.25
N LEU A 463 -11.08 19.16 -2.41
CA LEU A 463 -10.98 17.72 -2.26
C LEU A 463 -11.99 17.24 -1.21
N LEU A 464 -12.93 16.41 -1.64
CA LEU A 464 -13.97 15.84 -0.79
C LEU A 464 -13.73 14.35 -0.61
N ALA A 465 -13.85 13.86 0.62
CA ALA A 465 -13.90 12.43 0.93
C ALA A 465 -15.36 11.97 0.95
N PHE A 466 -15.63 10.77 0.42
CA PHE A 466 -16.95 10.17 0.46
C PHE A 466 -16.87 8.67 0.75
N ALA A 467 -17.96 8.15 1.29
CA ALA A 467 -18.17 6.72 1.45
C ALA A 467 -19.65 6.39 1.24
N PHE A 468 -19.91 5.41 0.39
CA PHE A 468 -21.24 4.86 0.15
C PHE A 468 -21.17 3.34 0.36
N LEU A 469 -21.95 2.82 1.30
CA LEU A 469 -22.06 1.39 1.54
C LEU A 469 -23.51 0.97 1.37
N THR A 470 -23.73 -0.13 0.66
CA THR A 470 -25.06 -0.65 0.43
C THR A 470 -25.11 -2.16 0.56
N ALA A 471 -26.28 -2.66 0.97
CA ALA A 471 -26.54 -4.08 1.08
C ALA A 471 -27.97 -4.44 0.68
N ASN A 472 -28.18 -5.73 0.48
CA ASN A 472 -29.38 -6.33 -0.11
C ASN A 472 -29.62 -5.81 -1.54
N SER A 473 -28.54 -5.54 -2.30
CA SER A 473 -28.63 -5.15 -3.70
C SER A 473 -29.12 -6.32 -4.56
N PRO A 474 -30.00 -6.11 -5.56
CA PRO A 474 -30.47 -7.17 -6.45
C PRO A 474 -29.35 -7.79 -7.31
N GLY A 475 -28.29 -7.02 -7.58
CA GLY A 475 -27.14 -7.48 -8.34
C GLY A 475 -26.04 -6.40 -8.40
N PRO A 476 -24.77 -6.81 -8.64
CA PRO A 476 -23.64 -5.91 -8.54
C PRO A 476 -23.61 -4.83 -9.63
N GLU A 477 -23.99 -5.15 -10.87
CA GLU A 477 -23.88 -4.20 -11.99
C GLU A 477 -24.74 -2.94 -11.79
N GLY A 478 -26.00 -3.12 -11.39
CA GLY A 478 -26.91 -2.01 -11.12
C GLY A 478 -26.44 -1.15 -9.95
N ALA A 479 -26.03 -1.80 -8.85
CA ALA A 479 -25.52 -1.13 -7.67
C ALA A 479 -24.24 -0.34 -7.98
N GLU A 480 -23.31 -0.90 -8.74
CA GLU A 480 -22.07 -0.24 -9.12
C GLU A 480 -22.31 1.00 -9.99
N LYS A 481 -23.26 0.94 -10.94
CA LYS A 481 -23.67 2.09 -11.75
C LYS A 481 -24.34 3.18 -10.90
N ALA A 482 -25.17 2.80 -9.93
CA ALA A 482 -25.80 3.75 -9.03
C ALA A 482 -24.79 4.42 -8.08
N LEU A 483 -23.82 3.66 -7.55
CA LEU A 483 -22.68 4.20 -6.78
C LEU A 483 -21.81 5.15 -7.61
N ASP A 484 -21.58 4.85 -8.89
CA ASP A 484 -20.86 5.74 -9.80
C ASP A 484 -21.58 7.07 -10.01
N LYS A 485 -22.92 7.05 -10.16
CA LYS A 485 -23.74 8.27 -10.23
C LYS A 485 -23.67 9.08 -8.95
N LEU A 486 -23.72 8.43 -7.78
CA LEU A 486 -23.55 9.09 -6.49
C LEU A 486 -22.20 9.80 -6.40
N ALA A 487 -21.11 9.11 -6.72
CA ALA A 487 -19.77 9.69 -6.69
C ALA A 487 -19.60 10.86 -7.70
N ALA A 488 -20.18 10.74 -8.90
CA ALA A 488 -20.19 11.82 -9.88
C ALA A 488 -21.02 13.04 -9.44
N ALA A 489 -22.11 12.81 -8.69
CA ALA A 489 -22.90 13.89 -8.11
C ALA A 489 -22.12 14.67 -7.05
N VAL A 490 -21.27 14.01 -6.24
CA VAL A 490 -20.39 14.70 -5.28
C VAL A 490 -19.43 15.66 -6.01
N ALA A 491 -18.92 15.30 -7.18
CA ALA A 491 -18.02 16.17 -7.97
C ALA A 491 -18.71 17.46 -8.46
N THR A 492 -20.03 17.43 -8.66
CA THR A 492 -20.77 18.48 -9.38
C THR A 492 -21.76 19.26 -8.53
N ALA A 493 -22.21 18.72 -7.40
CA ALA A 493 -23.25 19.31 -6.56
C ALA A 493 -22.74 20.03 -5.30
N SER A 494 -21.42 20.02 -5.06
CA SER A 494 -20.78 20.54 -3.85
C SER A 494 -20.39 22.01 -3.94
#